data_AF-A0A9C9GYQ3-F1
#
_entry.id   AF-A0A9C9GYQ3-F1
#
_cell.length_a   1.000
_cell.length_b   1.000
_cell.length_c   1.000
_cell.angle_alpha   90.00
_cell.angle_beta   90.00
_cell.angle_gamma   90.00
#
_symmetry.space_group_name_H-M   'P 1'
#
loop_
_entity.id
_entity.type
_entity.pdbx_description
1 polymer ?
#
loop_
_entity_poly.entity_id
_entity_poly.type
_entity_poly.pdbx_seq_one_letter_code
_entity_poly.pdbx_strand_id
1 'polypeptide(L)'
;MSQGTLYIISAPSGAGKTSMVKALLQRLPDVVVSVSNTTRAPRPGEQDGVDYHFTDKAEFERLVEAGEFLEYAQVFDNYYGTR
;
A
#
# COMPACT_ATOMS: atom_id res chain seq x y z
N MET A 1 -25.03 -3.10 -7.61
CA MET A 1 -23.63 -2.94 -7.15
C MET A 1 -23.46 -1.48 -6.80
N SER A 2 -23.11 -1.12 -5.57
CA SER A 2 -22.73 0.25 -5.24
C SER A 2 -21.32 0.49 -5.80
N GLN A 3 -21.13 1.59 -6.54
CA GLN A 3 -19.80 2.02 -6.94
C GLN A 3 -19.13 2.70 -5.74
N GLY A 4 -17.92 2.24 -5.39
CA GLY A 4 -17.04 2.97 -4.49
C GLY A 4 -16.31 4.09 -5.23
N THR A 5 -15.89 5.13 -4.53
CA THR A 5 -15.06 6.20 -5.08
C THR A 5 -13.60 5.96 -4.73
N LEU A 6 -12.74 5.81 -5.75
CA LEU A 6 -11.29 5.72 -5.57
C LEU A 6 -10.70 7.13 -5.42
N TYR A 7 -9.97 7.37 -4.34
CA TYR A 7 -9.23 8.60 -4.11
C TYR A 7 -7.72 8.34 -4.22
N ILE A 8 -7.02 9.07 -5.08
CA ILE A 8 -5.57 8.99 -5.22
C ILE A 8 -4.95 10.23 -4.57
N ILE A 9 -4.13 10.03 -3.55
CA ILE A 9 -3.40 11.09 -2.86
C ILE A 9 -1.93 10.98 -3.23
N SER A 10 -1.43 11.96 -3.98
CA SER A 10 -0.03 12.06 -4.40
C SER A 10 0.67 13.22 -3.68
N ALA A 11 1.86 12.95 -3.14
CA ALA A 11 2.75 13.96 -2.59
C ALA A 11 4.19 13.41 -2.54
N PRO A 12 5.23 14.26 -2.61
CA PRO A 12 6.61 13.85 -2.40
C PRO A 12 6.84 13.17 -1.05
N SER A 13 7.91 12.38 -0.95
CA SER A 13 8.35 11.83 0.34
C SER A 13 8.60 12.95 1.35
N GLY A 14 8.12 12.78 2.58
CA GLY A 14 8.24 13.79 3.65
C GLY A 14 7.16 14.88 3.64
N ALA A 15 6.27 14.95 2.64
CA ALA A 15 5.24 15.99 2.55
C ALA A 15 4.00 15.76 3.47
N GLY A 16 4.01 14.74 4.32
CA GLY A 16 2.93 14.49 5.29
C GLY A 16 1.73 13.68 4.79
N LYS A 17 1.83 13.00 3.63
CA LYS A 17 0.76 12.15 3.05
C LYS A 17 0.17 11.17 4.08
N THR A 18 1.04 10.42 4.77
CA THR A 18 0.62 9.42 5.76
C THR A 18 -0.15 10.06 6.93
N SER A 19 0.29 11.21 7.41
CA SER A 19 -0.37 11.93 8.50
C SER A 19 -1.77 12.41 8.09
N MET A 20 -1.91 12.94 6.88
CA MET A 20 -3.19 13.37 6.34
C MET A 20 -4.16 12.19 6.18
N VAL A 21 -3.69 11.07 5.61
CA VAL A 21 -4.50 9.85 5.42
C VAL A 21 -4.99 9.32 6.78
N LYS A 22 -4.12 9.27 7.80
CA LYS A 22 -4.51 8.86 9.16
C LYS A 22 -5.60 9.76 9.75
N ALA A 23 -5.47 11.08 9.60
CA ALA A 23 -6.48 12.03 10.07
C ALA A 23 -7.83 11.89 9.32
N LEU A 24 -7.77 11.54 8.03
CA LEU A 24 -8.96 11.35 7.19
C LEU A 24 -9.73 10.09 7.60
N LEU A 25 -9.04 8.97 7.82
CA LEU A 25 -9.64 7.73 8.33
C LEU A 25 -10.33 7.89 9.69
N GLN A 26 -9.81 8.76 10.57
CA GLN A 26 -10.44 9.04 11.87
C GLN A 26 -11.76 9.81 11.75
N ARG A 27 -11.97 10.55 10.65
CA ARG A 27 -13.13 11.42 10.43
C ARG A 27 -14.17 10.82 9.50
N LEU A 28 -13.76 9.90 8.63
CA LEU A 28 -14.60 9.30 7.60
C LEU A 28 -14.61 7.78 7.77
N PRO A 29 -15.57 7.22 8.54
CA PRO A 29 -15.60 5.78 8.85
C PRO A 29 -15.86 4.89 7.62
N ASP A 30 -16.43 5.45 6.56
CA ASP A 30 -16.72 4.75 5.31
C ASP A 30 -15.53 4.76 4.32
N VAL A 31 -14.42 5.39 4.70
CA VAL A 31 -13.19 5.41 3.90
C VAL A 31 -12.20 4.39 4.46
N VAL A 32 -11.63 3.59 3.57
CA VAL A 32 -10.57 2.63 3.88
C VAL A 32 -9.32 2.96 3.09
N VAL A 33 -8.16 2.60 3.64
CA VAL A 33 -6.88 2.70 2.92
C VAL A 33 -6.62 1.39 2.19
N SER A 34 -6.21 1.50 0.93
CA SER A 34 -5.59 0.38 0.22
C SER A 34 -4.18 0.17 0.76
N VAL A 35 -3.93 -0.98 1.38
CA VAL A 35 -2.63 -1.37 1.95
C VAL A 35 -1.85 -2.14 0.89
N SER A 36 -0.78 -1.54 0.38
CA SER A 36 0.08 -2.16 -0.65
C SER A 36 0.93 -3.29 -0.08
N ASN A 37 1.40 -4.18 -0.96
CA ASN A 37 2.45 -5.16 -0.69
C ASN A 37 3.84 -4.54 -0.82
N THR A 38 4.82 -5.07 -0.07
CA THR A 38 6.24 -4.78 -0.30
C THR A 38 7.14 -5.96 0.05
N THR A 39 8.28 -6.08 -0.65
CA THR A 39 9.33 -7.06 -0.31
C THR A 39 10.36 -6.54 0.69
N ARG A 40 10.25 -5.27 1.08
CA ARG A 40 11.12 -4.68 2.10
C ARG A 40 10.79 -5.26 3.46
N ALA A 41 11.80 -5.55 4.27
CA ALA A 41 11.58 -5.90 5.68
C ALA A 41 10.88 -4.74 6.45
N PRO A 42 9.97 -5.07 7.39
CA PRO A 42 9.33 -4.06 8.23
C PRO A 42 10.37 -3.30 9.07
N ARG A 43 10.17 -1.98 9.19
CA ARG A 43 10.93 -1.13 10.12
C ARG A 43 10.37 -1.30 11.55
N PRO A 44 11.15 -0.96 12.59
CA PRO A 44 10.64 -0.95 13.95
C PRO A 44 9.36 -0.11 14.08
N GLY A 45 8.28 -0.75 14.54
CA GLY A 45 6.97 -0.14 14.72
C GLY A 45 6.00 -0.27 13.52
N GLU A 46 6.44 -0.75 12.37
CA GLU A 46 5.53 -1.10 11.26
C GLU A 46 4.80 -2.42 11.57
N GLN A 47 3.55 -2.49 11.13
CA GLN A 47 2.67 -3.65 11.33
C GLN A 47 2.20 -4.21 9.99
N ASP A 48 2.27 -5.54 9.86
CA ASP A 48 1.78 -6.25 8.69
C ASP A 48 0.25 -6.09 8.55
N GLY A 49 -0.20 -5.86 7.32
CA GLY A 49 -1.60 -5.57 6.99
C GLY A 49 -2.10 -4.19 7.42
N VAL A 50 -1.25 -3.35 8.01
CA VAL A 50 -1.58 -1.97 8.38
C VAL A 50 -0.73 -0.98 7.59
N ASP A 51 0.59 -1.11 7.64
CA ASP A 51 1.50 -0.22 6.92
C ASP A 51 1.77 -0.76 5.50
N TYR A 52 2.01 -2.06 5.40
CA TYR A 52 2.13 -2.84 4.17
C TYR A 52 1.73 -4.29 4.44
N HIS A 53 1.46 -5.05 3.37
CA HIS A 53 1.60 -6.50 3.38
C HIS A 53 3.06 -6.86 3.07
N PHE A 54 3.80 -7.31 4.09
CA PHE A 54 5.20 -7.69 3.95
C PHE A 54 5.30 -9.12 3.40
N THR A 55 5.68 -9.24 2.13
CA THR A 55 5.81 -10.53 1.43
C THR A 55 7.24 -10.75 1.02
N ASP A 56 7.70 -12.00 0.90
CA ASP A 56 9.01 -12.22 0.29
C ASP A 56 8.97 -11.97 -1.24
N LYS A 57 10.16 -11.93 -1.85
CA LYS A 57 10.32 -11.66 -3.28
C LYS A 57 9.70 -12.74 -4.17
N ALA A 58 9.79 -14.01 -3.76
CA ALA A 58 9.26 -15.12 -4.56
C ALA A 58 7.73 -15.06 -4.62
N GLU A 59 7.08 -14.77 -3.50
CA GLU A 59 5.64 -14.57 -3.44
C GLU A 59 5.20 -13.32 -4.22
N PHE A 60 5.97 -12.22 -4.14
CA PHE A 60 5.67 -11.02 -4.92
C PHE A 60 5.72 -11.29 -6.43
N GLU A 61 6.75 -11.98 -6.90
CA GLU A 61 6.91 -12.36 -8.32
C GLU A 61 5.77 -13.30 -8.77
N ARG A 62 5.38 -14.26 -7.93
CA ARG A 62 4.23 -15.14 -8.20
C ARG A 62 2.93 -14.35 -8.38
N LEU A 63 2.70 -13.31 -7.57
CA LEU A 63 1.53 -12.44 -7.67
C LEU A 63 1.54 -11.57 -8.94
N VAL A 64 2.72 -11.10 -9.35
CA VAL A 64 2.90 -10.38 -10.63
C VAL A 64 2.55 -11.31 -11.80
N GLU A 65 3.06 -12.54 -11.81
CA GLU A 65 2.77 -13.53 -12.86
C GLU A 65 1.28 -13.90 -12.92
N ALA A 66 0.62 -13.93 -11.77
CA ALA A 66 -0.82 -14.19 -11.66
C ALA A 66 -1.70 -12.99 -12.06
N GLY A 67 -1.13 -11.81 -12.30
CA GLY A 67 -1.88 -10.59 -12.63
C GLY A 67 -2.71 -10.03 -11.48
N GLU A 68 -2.29 -10.28 -10.23
CA GLU A 68 -3.02 -9.94 -9.00
C GLU A 68 -2.82 -8.49 -8.54
N PHE A 69 -1.94 -7.73 -9.20
CA PHE A 69 -1.67 -6.32 -8.89
C PHE A 69 -2.31 -5.39 -9.91
N LEU A 70 -3.02 -4.38 -9.41
CA LEU A 70 -3.46 -3.22 -10.19
C LEU A 70 -2.26 -2.41 -10.69
N GLU A 71 -1.26 -2.23 -9.83
CA GLU A 71 0.02 -1.60 -10.16
C GLU A 71 1.15 -2.18 -9.31
N TYR A 72 2.37 -2.16 -9.84
CA TYR A 72 3.57 -2.48 -9.09
C TYR A 72 4.81 -1.79 -9.67
N ALA A 73 5.82 -1.61 -8.83
CA ALA A 73 7.11 -1.06 -9.22
C ALA A 73 8.26 -1.61 -8.37
N GLN A 74 9.45 -1.63 -8.94
CA GLN A 74 10.69 -1.84 -8.19
C GLN A 74 11.30 -0.49 -7.83
N VAL A 75 11.56 -0.28 -6.54
CA VAL A 75 12.21 0.92 -6.01
C VAL A 75 13.44 0.50 -5.23
N PHE A 76 14.62 0.82 -5.76
CA PHE A 76 15.89 0.24 -5.31
C PHE A 76 15.82 -1.31 -5.36
N ASP A 77 16.10 -1.96 -4.24
CA ASP A 77 16.13 -3.43 -4.13
C ASP A 77 14.79 -4.06 -3.73
N ASN A 78 13.73 -3.25 -3.56
CA ASN A 78 12.44 -3.73 -3.07
C ASN A 78 11.31 -3.49 -4.07
N TYR A 79 10.37 -4.43 -4.11
CA TYR A 79 9.13 -4.27 -4.86
C TYR A 79 8.03 -3.68 -3.98
N TYR A 80 7.11 -2.98 -4.64
CA TYR A 80 5.91 -2.40 -4.07
C TYR A 80 4.76 -2.63 -5.05
N GLY A 81 3.56 -2.99 -4.57
CA GLY A 81 2.41 -3.17 -5.46
C GLY A 81 1.08 -3.12 -4.73
N THR A 82 0.04 -2.70 -5.45
CA THR A 82 -1.32 -2.54 -4.94
C THR A 82 -2.25 -3.52 -5.65
N ARG A 83 -3.03 -4.28 -4.90
CA ARG A 83 -4.03 -5.25 -5.41
C ARG A 83 -5.39 -4.58 -5.61
#